data_AF-A0A6L8GDY4-F1
#
_entry.id   AF-A0A6L8GDY4-F1
#
_cell.length_a   1.000
_cell.length_b   1.000
_cell.length_c   1.000
_cell.angle_alpha   90.00
_cell.angle_beta   90.00
_cell.angle_gamma   90.00
#
_symmetry.space_group_name_H-M   'P 1'
#
loop_
_entity.id
_entity.type
_entity.pdbx_description
1 polymer ?
#
loop_
_entity_poly.entity_id
_entity_poly.type
_entity_poly.pdbx_seq_one_letter_code
_entity_poly.pdbx_strand_id
1 'polypeptide(L)'
;MLYTAGEYGRTRQPPRQWSRPVFLLGAACYLAHVAAAFDAHHGWSHAAAYAYTAAQTEALVGLATGVGLWVNYAFTLLWAGEAVWWQALPESYARRAPAWTPAVRGAFLFMIVNGAVVFVSGPRRLLGLAVVAALIWIWRRPR
;
A
#
# COMPACT_ATOMS: atom_id res chain seq x y z
N MET A 1 -4.17 -5.44 5.53
CA MET A 1 -5.48 -6.07 5.84
C MET A 1 -6.65 -5.37 5.14
N LEU A 2 -6.94 -4.10 5.42
CA LEU A 2 -8.09 -3.39 4.81
C LEU A 2 -8.02 -3.30 3.27
N TYR A 3 -6.83 -3.04 2.71
CA TYR A 3 -6.60 -3.12 1.27
C TYR A 3 -7.01 -4.48 0.69
N THR A 4 -6.53 -5.58 1.28
CA THR A 4 -6.83 -6.96 0.85
C THR A 4 -8.32 -7.27 0.91
N ALA A 5 -9.01 -6.82 1.96
CA ALA A 5 -10.46 -6.96 2.07
C ALA A 5 -11.20 -6.15 0.99
N GLY A 6 -10.82 -4.89 0.78
CA GLY A 6 -11.36 -4.04 -0.29
C GLY A 6 -11.16 -4.66 -1.67
N GLU A 7 -9.95 -5.18 -1.96
CA GLU A 7 -9.63 -5.90 -3.20
C GLU A 7 -10.52 -7.12 -3.40
N TYR A 8 -10.69 -7.93 -2.35
CA TYR A 8 -11.53 -9.13 -2.42
C TYR A 8 -12.98 -8.80 -2.78
N GLY A 9 -13.56 -7.79 -2.12
CA GLY A 9 -14.92 -7.34 -2.41
C GLY A 9 -15.07 -6.74 -3.81
N ARG A 10 -14.03 -6.05 -4.29
CA ARG A 10 -13.94 -5.45 -5.63
C ARG A 10 -13.89 -6.49 -6.73
N THR A 11 -13.28 -7.65 -6.49
CA THR A 11 -13.15 -8.75 -7.47
C THR A 11 -14.36 -9.68 -7.57
N ARG A 12 -15.41 -9.47 -6.77
CA ARG A 12 -16.65 -10.27 -6.88
C ARG A 12 -17.54 -9.78 -8.03
N GLN A 13 -18.38 -10.68 -8.56
CA GLN A 13 -19.45 -10.34 -9.51
C GLN A 13 -20.83 -10.68 -8.90
N PRO A 14 -21.72 -9.69 -8.69
CA PRO A 14 -21.44 -8.25 -8.75
C PRO A 14 -20.44 -7.79 -7.66
N PRO A 15 -19.74 -6.66 -7.83
CA PRO A 15 -18.86 -6.10 -6.80
C PRO A 15 -19.63 -5.86 -5.52
N ARG A 16 -19.01 -6.16 -4.37
CA ARG A 16 -19.68 -5.97 -3.07
C ARG A 16 -19.71 -4.49 -2.70
N GLN A 17 -20.87 -3.99 -2.26
CA GLN A 17 -21.05 -2.58 -1.92
C GLN A 17 -20.11 -2.10 -0.80
N TRP A 18 -19.77 -2.98 0.14
CA TRP A 18 -18.84 -2.68 1.24
C TRP A 18 -17.38 -2.51 0.79
N SER A 19 -17.00 -2.94 -0.42
CA SER A 19 -15.61 -2.89 -0.90
C SER A 19 -15.07 -1.46 -0.97
N ARG A 20 -15.90 -0.53 -1.42
CA ARG A 20 -15.63 0.90 -1.57
C ARG A 20 -15.29 1.58 -0.23
N PRO A 21 -16.18 1.57 0.78
CA PRO A 21 -15.87 2.18 2.07
C PRO A 21 -14.71 1.48 2.80
N VAL A 22 -14.56 0.16 2.67
CA VAL A 22 -13.42 -0.56 3.26
C VAL A 22 -12.09 -0.15 2.63
N PHE A 23 -12.07 0.06 1.30
CA PHE A 23 -10.88 0.53 0.60
C PHE A 23 -10.50 1.96 1.02
N LEU A 24 -11.49 2.85 1.11
CA LEU A 24 -11.30 4.23 1.58
C LEU A 24 -10.81 4.27 3.03
N LEU A 25 -11.43 3.49 3.92
CA LEU A 25 -11.00 3.38 5.31
C LEU A 25 -9.57 2.85 5.39
N GLY A 26 -9.20 1.89 4.55
CA GLY A 26 -7.82 1.41 4.43
C GLY A 26 -6.84 2.53 4.09
N ALA A 27 -7.19 3.40 3.13
CA ALA A 27 -6.38 4.56 2.76
C ALA A 27 -6.28 5.57 3.91
N ALA A 28 -7.39 5.85 4.61
CA ALA A 28 -7.41 6.76 5.75
C ALA A 28 -6.55 6.24 6.92
N CYS A 29 -6.65 4.95 7.26
CA CYS A 29 -5.79 4.33 8.27
C CYS A 29 -4.31 4.37 7.88
N TYR A 30 -4.00 4.21 6.59
CA TYR A 30 -2.63 4.35 6.09
C TYR A 30 -2.11 5.78 6.22
N LEU A 31 -2.90 6.80 5.88
CA LEU A 31 -2.51 8.21 6.08
C LEU A 31 -2.29 8.53 7.56
N ALA A 32 -3.18 8.05 8.44
CA ALA A 32 -3.01 8.20 9.88
C ALA A 32 -1.73 7.51 10.37
N HIS A 33 -1.38 6.33 9.82
CA HIS A 33 -0.13 5.65 10.12
C HIS A 33 1.09 6.45 9.68
N VAL A 34 1.08 7.04 8.48
CA VAL A 34 2.17 7.92 8.00
C VAL A 34 2.32 9.14 8.90
N ALA A 35 1.21 9.81 9.23
CA ALA A 35 1.24 10.98 10.13
C ALA A 35 1.79 10.62 11.52
N ALA A 36 1.32 9.51 12.11
CA ALA A 36 1.80 9.01 13.39
C ALA A 36 3.30 8.66 13.36
N ALA A 37 3.80 8.10 12.25
CA ALA A 37 5.22 7.82 12.09
C ALA A 37 6.06 9.12 12.04
N PHE A 38 5.58 10.14 11.32
CA PHE A 38 6.25 11.45 11.26
C PHE A 38 6.28 12.15 12.61
N ASP A 39 5.17 12.08 13.36
CA ASP A 39 5.06 12.65 14.68
C ASP A 39 5.96 11.93 15.69
N ALA A 40 5.86 10.60 15.78
CA ALA A 40 6.53 9.81 16.81
C ALA A 40 8.04 9.58 16.54
N HIS A 41 8.47 9.52 15.28
CA HIS A 41 9.84 9.10 14.93
C HIS A 41 10.67 10.14 14.20
N HIS A 42 10.04 11.15 13.59
CA HIS A 42 10.75 12.08 12.72
C HIS A 42 10.59 13.54 13.13
N GLY A 43 9.79 13.84 14.17
CA GLY A 43 9.53 15.21 14.61
C GLY A 43 9.06 16.12 13.48
N TRP A 44 8.28 15.57 12.55
CA TRP A 44 7.85 16.23 11.31
C TRP A 44 8.98 16.75 10.39
N SER A 45 10.22 16.30 10.61
CA SER A 45 11.36 16.66 9.78
C SER A 45 11.56 15.67 8.63
N HIS A 46 11.43 16.16 7.39
CA HIS A 46 11.75 15.37 6.20
C HIS A 46 13.21 14.90 6.20
N ALA A 47 14.14 15.74 6.63
CA ALA A 47 15.56 15.39 6.71
C ALA A 47 15.80 14.23 7.70
N ALA A 48 15.12 14.25 8.85
CA ALA A 48 15.21 13.16 9.83
C ALA A 48 14.62 11.85 9.28
N ALA A 49 13.46 11.91 8.61
CA ALA A 49 12.85 10.75 7.96
C ALA A 49 13.74 10.17 6.85
N TYR A 50 14.38 11.04 6.07
CA TYR A 50 15.29 10.63 4.99
C TYR A 50 16.52 9.94 5.55
N ALA A 51 17.18 10.53 6.55
CA ALA A 51 18.36 9.96 7.20
C ALA A 51 18.04 8.61 7.88
N TYR A 52 16.90 8.52 8.57
CA TYR A 52 16.42 7.26 9.15
C TYR A 52 16.22 6.17 8.09
N THR A 53 15.57 6.51 6.97
CA THR A 53 15.34 5.57 5.87
C THR A 53 16.65 5.16 5.20
N ALA A 54 17.60 6.08 5.05
CA ALA A 54 18.92 5.80 4.51
C ALA A 54 19.68 4.81 5.37
N ALA A 55 19.70 5.00 6.69
CA ALA A 55 20.36 4.10 7.64
C ALA A 55 19.72 2.70 7.63
N GLN A 56 18.38 2.61 7.59
CA GLN A 56 17.68 1.32 7.48
C GLN A 56 17.99 0.60 6.16
N THR A 57 18.07 1.34 5.06
CA THR A 57 18.40 0.80 3.74
C THR A 57 19.85 0.33 3.70
N GLU A 58 20.77 1.09 4.27
CA GLU A 58 22.18 0.69 4.40
C GLU A 58 22.33 -0.60 5.19
N ALA A 59 21.64 -0.72 6.32
CA ALA A 59 21.70 -1.92 7.16
C ALA A 59 21.19 -3.19 6.46
N LEU A 60 20.25 -3.07 5.51
CA LEU A 60 19.61 -4.20 4.86
C LEU A 60 20.16 -4.54 3.48
N VAL A 61 20.55 -3.52 2.71
CA VAL A 61 20.98 -3.66 1.31
C VAL A 61 22.36 -3.06 1.04
N GLY A 62 23.03 -2.50 2.05
CA GLY A 62 24.38 -1.93 1.93
C GLY A 62 24.44 -0.59 1.20
N LEU A 63 23.28 0.05 0.95
CA LEU A 63 23.19 1.32 0.24
C LEU A 63 22.62 2.41 1.16
N ALA A 64 23.43 3.43 1.46
CA ALA A 64 23.06 4.60 2.26
C ALA A 64 22.17 5.58 1.48
N THR A 65 20.94 5.15 1.15
CA THR A 65 20.00 5.95 0.36
C THR A 65 18.61 6.03 0.99
N GLY A 66 18.09 7.25 1.10
CA GLY A 66 16.73 7.52 1.57
C GLY A 66 15.67 7.44 0.47
N VAL A 67 16.00 6.91 -0.73
CA VAL A 67 15.06 6.78 -1.86
C VAL A 67 13.77 6.05 -1.47
N GLY A 68 13.83 5.10 -0.52
CA GLY A 68 12.64 4.44 0.01
C GLY A 68 11.58 5.41 0.56
N LEU A 69 11.98 6.57 1.08
CA LEU A 69 11.06 7.59 1.56
C LEU A 69 10.26 8.22 0.41
N TRP A 70 10.91 8.52 -0.71
CA TRP A 70 10.25 9.03 -1.91
C TRP A 70 9.29 8.00 -2.51
N VAL A 71 9.66 6.72 -2.47
CA VAL A 71 8.77 5.62 -2.88
C VAL A 71 7.53 5.56 -1.98
N ASN A 72 7.68 5.74 -0.65
CA ASN A 72 6.55 5.84 0.27
C ASN A 72 5.63 7.03 -0.06
N TYR A 73 6.18 8.19 -0.41
CA TYR A 73 5.39 9.35 -0.84
C TYR A 73 4.63 9.08 -2.14
N ALA A 74 5.28 8.50 -3.14
CA ALA A 74 4.64 8.11 -4.38
C ALA A 74 3.50 7.11 -4.15
N PHE A 75 3.71 6.12 -3.27
CA PHE A 75 2.68 5.17 -2.88
C PHE A 75 1.52 5.84 -2.11
N THR A 76 1.82 6.82 -1.26
CA THR A 76 0.81 7.60 -0.55
C THR A 76 -0.12 8.31 -1.52
N LEU A 77 0.45 9.01 -2.50
CA LEU A 77 -0.32 9.68 -3.54
C LEU A 77 -1.12 8.69 -4.38
N LEU A 78 -0.52 7.55 -4.74
CA LEU A 78 -1.20 6.50 -5.50
C LEU A 78 -2.43 5.95 -4.76
N TRP A 79 -2.29 5.56 -3.48
CA TRP A 79 -3.40 4.98 -2.74
C TRP A 79 -4.49 6.02 -2.44
N ALA A 80 -4.11 7.21 -1.99
CA ALA A 80 -5.08 8.28 -1.76
C ALA A 80 -5.81 8.65 -3.06
N GLY A 81 -5.10 8.77 -4.18
CA GLY A 81 -5.66 9.04 -5.49
C GLY A 81 -6.61 7.94 -5.95
N GLU A 82 -6.23 6.67 -5.85
CA GLU A 82 -7.10 5.52 -6.18
C GLU A 82 -8.38 5.51 -5.33
N ALA A 83 -8.24 5.77 -4.02
CA ALA A 83 -9.38 5.80 -3.11
C ALA A 83 -10.34 6.96 -3.45
N VAL A 84 -9.82 8.17 -3.64
CA VAL A 84 -10.63 9.35 -4.00
C VAL A 84 -11.27 9.17 -5.37
N TRP A 85 -10.52 8.72 -6.38
CA TRP A 85 -11.02 8.53 -7.73
C TRP A 85 -12.15 7.50 -7.78
N TRP A 86 -11.98 6.35 -7.11
CA TRP A 86 -13.02 5.33 -7.06
C TRP A 86 -14.27 5.79 -6.30
N GLN A 87 -14.13 6.66 -5.30
CA GLN A 87 -15.26 7.20 -4.54
C GLN A 87 -16.00 8.31 -5.29
N ALA A 88 -15.28 9.29 -5.83
CA ALA A 88 -15.87 10.47 -6.45
C ALA A 88 -16.40 10.21 -7.86
N LEU A 89 -15.72 9.36 -8.65
CA LEU A 89 -16.04 9.16 -10.07
C LEU A 89 -16.06 7.67 -10.43
N PRO A 90 -17.01 6.88 -9.88
CA PRO A 90 -17.04 5.42 -10.05
C PRO A 90 -17.14 4.97 -11.51
N GLU A 91 -17.84 5.72 -12.36
CA GLU A 91 -17.94 5.41 -13.79
C GLU A 91 -16.64 5.66 -14.55
N SER A 92 -15.97 6.79 -14.28
CA SER A 92 -14.64 7.08 -14.83
C SER A 92 -13.64 6.03 -14.38
N TYR A 93 -13.67 5.68 -13.10
CA TYR A 93 -12.85 4.62 -12.52
C TYR A 93 -13.12 3.28 -13.21
N ALA A 94 -14.37 2.92 -13.50
CA ALA A 94 -14.72 1.70 -14.23
C ALA A 94 -14.15 1.68 -15.66
N ARG A 95 -14.02 2.84 -16.32
CA ARG A 95 -13.47 3.01 -17.68
C ARG A 95 -11.94 3.15 -17.75
N ARG A 96 -11.23 2.97 -16.63
CA ARG A 96 -9.77 3.07 -16.59
C ARG A 96 -9.09 2.11 -17.58
N ALA A 97 -7.89 2.50 -18.04
CA ALA A 97 -7.11 1.70 -18.98
C ALA A 97 -6.86 0.26 -18.46
N PRO A 98 -6.93 -0.78 -19.30
CA PRO A 98 -6.74 -2.16 -18.86
C PRO A 98 -5.42 -2.41 -18.13
N ALA A 99 -4.34 -1.74 -18.57
CA ALA A 99 -3.01 -1.82 -17.98
C ALA A 99 -2.89 -1.12 -16.60
N TRP A 100 -3.82 -0.22 -16.25
CA TRP A 100 -3.76 0.50 -14.97
C TRP A 100 -3.97 -0.44 -13.78
N THR A 101 -4.91 -1.38 -13.89
CA THR A 101 -5.18 -2.34 -12.81
C THR A 101 -3.94 -3.17 -12.42
N PRO A 102 -3.26 -3.88 -13.35
CA PRO A 102 -2.08 -4.65 -12.98
C PRO A 102 -0.93 -3.76 -12.51
N ALA A 103 -0.76 -2.55 -13.05
CA ALA A 103 0.26 -1.61 -12.59
C ALA A 103 0.04 -1.21 -11.11
N VAL A 104 -1.18 -0.77 -10.75
CA VAL A 104 -1.53 -0.43 -9.36
C VAL A 104 -1.36 -1.65 -8.44
N ARG A 105 -1.84 -2.83 -8.85
CA ARG A 105 -1.66 -4.07 -8.06
C ARG A 105 -0.18 -4.38 -7.83
N GLY A 106 0.66 -4.22 -8.86
CA GLY A 106 2.11 -4.38 -8.78
C GLY A 106 2.73 -3.42 -7.77
N ALA A 107 2.37 -2.13 -7.83
CA ALA A 107 2.84 -1.13 -6.88
C ALA A 107 2.45 -1.46 -5.43
N PHE A 108 1.19 -1.84 -5.18
CA PHE A 108 0.74 -2.27 -3.85
C PHE A 108 1.44 -3.53 -3.37
N LEU A 109 1.62 -4.52 -4.24
CA LEU A 109 2.31 -5.76 -3.88
C LEU A 109 3.77 -5.47 -3.51
N PHE A 110 4.46 -4.67 -4.32
CA PHE A 110 5.82 -4.23 -4.06
C PHE A 110 5.93 -3.57 -2.67
N MET A 111 5.03 -2.63 -2.36
CA MET A 111 5.05 -1.92 -1.08
C MET A 111 4.73 -2.84 0.11
N ILE A 112 3.77 -3.76 -0.04
CA ILE A 112 3.44 -4.73 1.02
C ILE A 112 4.59 -5.70 1.27
N VAL A 113 5.23 -6.21 0.21
CA VAL A 113 6.37 -7.13 0.33
C VAL A 113 7.52 -6.43 1.04
N ASN A 114 7.90 -5.22 0.59
CA ASN A 114 8.95 -4.48 1.26
C ASN A 114 8.59 -4.17 2.72
N GLY A 115 7.45 -3.52 2.96
CA GLY A 115 7.07 -3.03 4.28
C GLY A 115 6.67 -4.11 5.30
N ALA A 116 6.15 -5.26 4.88
CA ALA A 116 5.66 -6.30 5.78
C ALA A 116 6.46 -7.62 5.76
N VAL A 117 7.38 -7.78 4.81
CA VAL A 117 8.20 -8.99 4.68
C VAL A 117 9.69 -8.71 4.75
N VAL A 118 10.18 -7.71 4.00
CA VAL A 118 11.63 -7.40 3.93
C VAL A 118 12.08 -6.64 5.17
N PHE A 119 11.42 -5.53 5.49
CA PHE A 119 11.80 -4.65 6.61
C PHE A 119 11.31 -5.16 7.98
N VAL A 120 10.48 -6.21 8.03
CA VAL A 120 9.92 -6.75 9.29
C VAL A 120 10.58 -8.08 9.63
N SER A 121 11.09 -8.19 10.86
CA SER A 121 11.70 -9.40 11.40
C SER A 121 10.78 -10.13 12.40
N GLY A 122 11.10 -11.40 12.65
CA GLY A 122 10.42 -12.24 13.64
C GLY A 122 9.02 -12.73 13.20
N PRO A 123 8.17 -13.17 14.15
CA PRO A 123 6.87 -13.78 13.88
C PRO A 123 5.91 -12.89 13.08
N ARG A 124 6.05 -11.56 13.19
CA ARG A 124 5.23 -10.58 12.45
C ARG A 124 5.36 -10.72 10.94
N ARG A 125 6.51 -11.22 10.45
CA ARG A 125 6.74 -11.50 9.03
C ARG A 125 5.75 -12.53 8.46
N LEU A 126 5.28 -13.47 9.28
CA LEU A 126 4.29 -14.47 8.87
C LEU A 126 2.96 -13.83 8.48
N LEU A 127 2.55 -12.75 9.16
CA LEU A 127 1.35 -11.99 8.79
C LEU A 127 1.53 -11.32 7.43
N GLY A 128 2.71 -10.74 7.15
CA GLY A 128 3.04 -10.17 5.85
C GLY A 128 2.95 -11.21 4.73
N LEU A 129 3.56 -12.39 4.94
CA LEU A 129 3.50 -13.50 3.99
C LEU A 129 2.07 -13.99 3.76
N ALA A 130 1.26 -14.11 4.81
CA ALA A 130 -0.15 -14.49 4.69
C ALA A 130 -0.95 -13.48 3.86
N VAL A 131 -0.73 -12.18 4.05
CA VAL A 131 -1.37 -11.11 3.27
C VAL A 131 -0.97 -11.18 1.80
N VAL A 132 0.32 -11.38 1.51
CA VAL A 132 0.83 -11.53 0.14
C VAL A 132 0.21 -12.75 -0.55
N ALA A 133 0.19 -13.90 0.13
CA ALA A 133 -0.43 -15.12 -0.38
C ALA A 133 -1.92 -14.92 -0.67
N ALA A 134 -2.65 -14.26 0.22
CA ALA A 134 -4.05 -13.94 0.02
C ALA A 134 -4.28 -13.05 -1.21
N LEU A 135 -3.47 -12.00 -1.40
CA LEU A 135 -3.57 -11.12 -2.57
C LEU A 135 -3.31 -11.87 -3.89
N ILE A 136 -2.27 -12.69 -3.93
CA ILE A 136 -1.97 -13.52 -5.11
C ILE A 136 -3.15 -14.45 -5.41
N TRP A 137 -3.73 -15.09 -4.40
CA TRP A 137 -4.89 -15.95 -4.57
C TRP A 137 -6.13 -15.19 -5.07
N ILE A 138 -6.41 -13.99 -4.53
CA ILE A 138 -7.51 -13.13 -4.97
C ILE A 138 -7.33 -12.76 -6.45
N TRP A 139 -6.10 -12.43 -6.88
CA TRP A 139 -5.82 -11.96 -8.24
C TRP A 139 -5.69 -13.07 -9.28
N ARG A 140 -5.41 -14.32 -8.87
CA ARG A 140 -5.40 -15.49 -9.75
C ARG A 140 -6.78 -15.86 -10.28
N ARG A 141 -7.86 -15.44 -9.61
CA ARG A 141 -9.21 -15.71 -10.08
C ARG A 141 -9.47 -14.83 -11.31
N PRO A 142 -9.70 -15.42 -12.50
CA PRO A 142 -10.01 -14.65 -13.69
C PRO A 142 -11.26 -13.79 -13.43
N ARG A 143 -11.22 -12.56 -13.95
CA ARG A 143 -12.35 -11.64 -13.94
C ARG A 143 -13.44 -12.12 -14.88
#